data_AF-A0A091QA11-F1
#
_entry.id   AF-A0A091QA11-F1
#
_cell.length_a   1.000
_cell.length_b   1.000
_cell.length_c   1.000
_cell.angle_alpha   90.00
_cell.angle_beta   90.00
_cell.angle_gamma   90.00
#
_symmetry.space_group_name_H-M   'P 1'
#
loop_
_entity.id
_entity.type
_entity.pdbx_description
1 polymer ?
#
loop_
_entity_poly.entity_id
_entity_poly.type
_entity_poly.pdbx_seq_one_letter_code
_entity_poly.pdbx_strand_id
1 'polypeptide(L)'
;LADTKALPSLKELLESVPDKEKRIWDLFSWILSSKVFTIQSIKKQEYEKIQELTGVSGAMVPAPDYLFEVIYCDQLNSRFAETRGERDLIYAFHGSRLENFHSILHHGLHCHLNRTSLFGEGTYLTSDLSLALLYSPHSLGWQQSALGSILSCVAVCEIIDHPDVKCQVKKKDSAEIDRKRARVRNSEGGDVPQKYFVVTNNQLVRVKYLLVYAQKQHRRPSSQTSWFYTHRFATMLLLYLLLLIAIGASNSPTFIYYWHR
;
A
#
# COMPACT_ATOMS: atom_id res chain seq x y z
N LEU A 1 3.78 -19.52 -9.43
CA LEU A 1 4.60 -18.80 -8.43
C LEU A 1 6.10 -18.77 -8.77
N ALA A 2 6.66 -19.73 -9.50
CA ALA A 2 8.04 -19.65 -10.00
C ALA A 2 8.20 -18.51 -11.03
N ASP A 3 7.24 -18.37 -11.94
CA ASP A 3 7.24 -17.34 -12.99
C ASP A 3 7.21 -15.90 -12.45
N THR A 4 6.54 -15.67 -11.31
CA THR A 4 6.40 -14.34 -10.71
C THR A 4 7.68 -13.83 -10.03
N LYS A 5 8.61 -14.73 -9.66
CA LYS A 5 9.91 -14.35 -9.06
C LYS A 5 10.92 -13.88 -10.11
N ALA A 6 10.69 -14.17 -11.38
CA ALA A 6 11.57 -13.84 -12.50
C ALA A 6 11.00 -12.72 -13.39
N LEU A 7 9.95 -12.01 -12.96
CA LEU A 7 9.35 -10.95 -13.76
C LEU A 7 10.31 -9.75 -13.91
N PRO A 8 10.74 -9.41 -15.15
CA PRO A 8 11.61 -8.27 -15.41
C PRO A 8 10.85 -6.98 -15.21
N SER A 9 11.54 -5.88 -14.90
CA SER A 9 10.88 -4.57 -14.80
C SER A 9 10.12 -4.21 -16.09
N LEU A 10 9.11 -3.35 -15.98
CA LEU A 10 8.36 -2.92 -17.18
C LEU A 10 9.26 -2.26 -18.23
N LYS A 11 10.32 -1.57 -17.78
CA LYS A 11 11.31 -0.96 -18.69
C LYS A 11 12.09 -2.03 -19.44
N GLU A 12 12.62 -3.03 -18.74
CA GLU A 12 13.33 -4.15 -19.36
C GLU A 12 12.45 -4.95 -20.32
N LEU A 13 11.17 -5.15 -19.97
CA LEU A 13 10.21 -5.83 -20.84
C LEU A 13 9.94 -5.06 -22.14
N LEU A 14 9.79 -3.73 -22.06
CA LEU A 14 9.56 -2.88 -23.24
C LEU A 14 10.79 -2.82 -24.17
N GLU A 15 11.99 -3.02 -23.62
CA GLU A 15 13.25 -3.08 -24.37
C GLU A 15 13.52 -4.49 -24.94
N SER A 16 12.79 -5.53 -24.52
CA SER A 16 12.99 -6.93 -24.94
C SER A 16 12.28 -7.27 -26.26
N VAL A 17 12.80 -8.26 -27.00
CA VAL A 17 12.19 -8.72 -28.26
C VAL A 17 10.97 -9.61 -27.94
N PRO A 18 9.75 -9.30 -28.43
CA PRO A 18 8.50 -9.93 -28.00
C PRO A 18 8.47 -11.47 -28.06
N ASP A 19 9.13 -12.07 -29.05
CA ASP A 19 9.03 -13.51 -29.34
C ASP A 19 9.75 -14.41 -28.32
N LYS A 20 10.76 -13.90 -27.60
CA LYS A 20 11.49 -14.70 -26.60
C LYS A 20 10.74 -14.85 -25.27
N GLU A 21 9.77 -13.98 -25.00
CA GLU A 21 9.14 -13.82 -23.66
C GLU A 21 7.61 -13.84 -23.72
N LYS A 22 7.03 -14.55 -24.69
CA LYS A 22 5.57 -14.56 -24.93
C LYS A 22 4.72 -14.77 -23.68
N ARG A 23 5.10 -15.69 -22.78
CA ARG A 23 4.37 -15.95 -21.52
C ARG A 23 4.34 -14.74 -20.57
N ILE A 24 5.42 -13.96 -20.53
CA ILE A 24 5.52 -12.76 -19.69
C ILE A 24 4.63 -11.67 -20.28
N TRP A 25 4.68 -11.49 -21.61
CA TRP A 25 3.78 -10.59 -22.34
C TRP A 25 2.31 -10.94 -22.15
N ASP A 26 1.94 -12.23 -22.26
CA ASP A 26 0.57 -12.70 -22.03
C ASP A 26 0.10 -12.39 -20.60
N LEU A 27 0.98 -12.55 -19.60
CA LEU A 27 0.66 -12.23 -18.21
C LEU A 27 0.47 -10.73 -17.99
N PHE A 28 1.37 -9.87 -18.48
CA PHE A 28 1.20 -8.41 -18.36
C PHE A 28 -0.01 -7.93 -19.14
N SER A 29 -0.26 -8.48 -20.32
CA SER A 29 -1.48 -8.22 -21.09
C SER A 29 -2.71 -8.59 -20.27
N TRP A 30 -2.74 -9.76 -19.64
CA TRP A 30 -3.85 -10.14 -18.77
C TRP A 30 -4.04 -9.16 -17.60
N ILE A 31 -2.97 -8.79 -16.88
CA ILE A 31 -3.00 -7.84 -15.76
C ILE A 31 -3.56 -6.48 -16.21
N LEU A 32 -3.18 -6.00 -17.40
CA LEU A 32 -3.55 -4.68 -17.92
C LEU A 32 -4.83 -4.70 -18.77
N SER A 33 -5.42 -5.86 -19.05
CA SER A 33 -6.55 -6.03 -19.98
C SER A 33 -7.94 -5.65 -19.41
N SER A 34 -8.00 -5.03 -18.23
CA SER A 34 -9.28 -4.66 -17.62
C SER A 34 -10.08 -3.76 -18.56
N LYS A 35 -11.28 -4.22 -18.96
CA LYS A 35 -12.23 -3.43 -19.76
C LYS A 35 -13.13 -2.54 -18.89
N VAL A 36 -13.06 -2.72 -17.58
CA VAL A 36 -14.01 -2.17 -16.62
C VAL A 36 -13.48 -0.89 -15.98
N PHE A 37 -12.16 -0.80 -15.82
CA PHE A 37 -11.49 0.39 -15.30
C PHE A 37 -10.07 0.48 -15.85
N THR A 38 -9.52 1.69 -15.84
CA THR A 38 -8.08 1.95 -15.98
C THR A 38 -7.59 2.75 -14.77
N ILE A 39 -6.29 2.66 -14.50
CA ILE A 39 -5.64 3.40 -13.41
C ILE A 39 -4.73 4.44 -14.04
N GLN A 40 -4.89 5.71 -13.67
CA GLN A 40 -4.08 6.80 -14.16
C GLN A 40 -3.28 7.44 -13.04
N SER A 41 -1.99 7.68 -13.28
CA SER A 41 -1.14 8.45 -12.36
C SER A 41 -1.58 9.92 -12.38
N ILE A 42 -1.78 10.50 -11.20
CA ILE A 42 -2.14 11.91 -11.07
C ILE A 42 -1.07 12.68 -10.30
N LYS A 43 -1.00 14.00 -10.53
CA LYS A 43 0.02 14.87 -9.94
C LYS A 43 -0.23 15.03 -8.44
N LYS A 44 0.85 15.23 -7.68
CA LYS A 44 0.78 15.47 -6.23
C LYS A 44 -0.07 16.68 -5.84
N GLN A 45 -0.22 17.67 -6.72
CA GLN A 45 -1.08 18.84 -6.52
C GLN A 45 -2.56 18.44 -6.34
N GLU A 46 -3.01 17.36 -7.00
CA GLU A 46 -4.38 16.84 -6.83
C GLU A 46 -4.61 16.23 -5.44
N TYR A 47 -3.55 15.99 -4.66
CA TYR A 47 -3.71 15.54 -3.27
C TYR A 47 -4.38 16.60 -2.40
N GLU A 48 -4.12 17.88 -2.63
CA GLU A 48 -4.76 18.98 -1.89
C GLU A 48 -6.28 18.94 -2.09
N LYS A 49 -6.73 18.70 -3.31
CA LYS A 49 -8.16 18.47 -3.63
C LYS A 49 -8.74 17.27 -2.90
N ILE A 50 -8.00 16.17 -2.76
CA ILE A 50 -8.45 15.00 -1.99
C ILE A 50 -8.57 15.36 -0.50
N GLN A 51 -7.64 16.14 0.04
CA GLN A 51 -7.69 16.60 1.42
C GLN A 51 -8.91 17.50 1.67
N GLU A 52 -9.23 18.40 0.74
CA GLU A 52 -10.44 19.22 0.77
C GLU A 52 -11.72 18.36 0.73
N LEU A 53 -11.80 17.42 -0.22
CA LEU A 53 -12.96 16.54 -0.39
C LEU A 53 -13.22 15.65 0.83
N THR A 54 -12.17 15.25 1.53
CA THR A 54 -12.26 14.37 2.72
C THR A 54 -12.36 15.15 4.02
N GLY A 55 -12.25 16.49 3.98
CA GLY A 55 -12.25 17.35 5.16
C GLY A 55 -11.03 17.17 6.06
N VAL A 56 -9.93 16.60 5.54
CA VAL A 56 -8.68 16.43 6.26
C VAL A 56 -7.95 17.77 6.29
N SER A 57 -8.17 18.55 7.35
CA SER A 57 -7.43 19.79 7.60
C SER A 57 -6.61 19.66 8.89
N GLY A 58 -5.30 19.87 8.80
CA GLY A 58 -4.42 20.04 9.97
C GLY A 58 -3.85 18.77 10.64
N ALA A 59 -4.10 17.56 10.12
CA ALA A 59 -3.47 16.34 10.66
C ALA A 59 -2.05 16.15 10.11
N MET A 60 -1.06 15.87 10.98
CA MET A 60 0.30 15.49 10.59
C MET A 60 0.33 14.07 10.00
N VAL A 61 -0.19 13.91 8.78
CA VAL A 61 -0.22 12.63 8.07
C VAL A 61 0.81 12.67 6.93
N PRO A 62 1.60 11.60 6.70
CA PRO A 62 2.52 11.58 5.58
C PRO A 62 1.76 11.75 4.26
N ALA A 63 2.31 12.58 3.37
CA ALA A 63 1.84 12.66 1.99
C ALA A 63 2.21 11.36 1.24
N PRO A 64 1.34 10.87 0.33
CA PRO A 64 1.66 9.70 -0.47
C PRO A 64 2.83 9.96 -1.43
N ASP A 65 3.63 8.93 -1.68
CA ASP A 65 4.72 9.00 -2.66
C ASP A 65 4.17 9.01 -4.08
N TYR A 66 3.11 8.21 -4.32
CA TYR A 66 2.41 8.10 -5.59
C TYR A 66 0.90 8.19 -5.40
N LEU A 67 0.23 8.78 -6.38
CA LEU A 67 -1.20 9.01 -6.37
C LEU A 67 -1.79 8.55 -7.70
N PHE A 68 -2.86 7.76 -7.62
CA PHE A 68 -3.56 7.24 -8.79
C PHE A 68 -5.06 7.49 -8.72
N GLU A 69 -5.68 7.74 -9.86
CA GLU A 69 -7.13 7.80 -10.05
C GLU A 69 -7.62 6.53 -10.76
N VAL A 70 -8.74 5.98 -10.28
CA VAL A 70 -9.45 4.88 -10.92
C VAL A 70 -10.53 5.47 -11.83
N ILE A 71 -10.41 5.17 -13.13
CA ILE A 71 -11.34 5.63 -14.16
C ILE A 71 -12.13 4.42 -14.63
N TYR A 72 -13.42 4.39 -14.32
CA TYR A 72 -14.33 3.33 -14.74
C TYR A 72 -14.82 3.57 -16.17
N CYS A 73 -15.22 2.50 -16.85
CA CYS A 73 -15.88 2.59 -18.15
C CYS A 73 -17.26 3.27 -18.05
N ASP A 74 -17.75 3.78 -19.18
CA ASP A 74 -18.99 4.56 -19.25
C ASP A 74 -20.19 3.81 -18.67
N GLN A 75 -20.30 2.51 -18.93
CA GLN A 75 -21.38 1.69 -18.38
C GLN A 75 -21.45 1.73 -16.84
N LEU A 76 -20.30 1.63 -16.16
CA LEU A 76 -20.26 1.70 -14.70
C LEU A 76 -20.43 3.12 -14.19
N ASN A 77 -19.92 4.12 -14.92
CA ASN A 77 -20.14 5.53 -14.57
C ASN A 77 -21.63 5.89 -14.64
N SER A 78 -22.33 5.49 -15.71
CA SER A 78 -23.78 5.70 -15.87
C SER A 78 -24.55 5.01 -14.75
N ARG A 79 -24.26 3.75 -14.45
CA ARG A 79 -24.93 3.02 -13.35
C ARG A 79 -24.72 3.68 -11.99
N PHE A 80 -23.50 4.16 -11.71
CA PHE A 80 -23.22 4.88 -10.46
C PHE A 80 -23.94 6.24 -10.41
N ALA A 81 -23.99 6.97 -11.53
CA ALA A 81 -24.71 8.23 -11.64
C ALA A 81 -26.24 8.06 -11.49
N GLU A 82 -26.82 7.01 -12.07
CA GLU A 82 -28.23 6.64 -11.89
C GLU A 82 -28.54 6.31 -10.42
N THR A 83 -27.67 5.53 -9.78
CA THR A 83 -27.82 5.17 -8.36
C THR A 83 -27.72 6.43 -7.47
N ARG A 84 -26.83 7.37 -7.82
CA ARG A 84 -26.65 8.63 -7.12
C ARG A 84 -27.92 9.50 -7.22
N GLY A 85 -28.44 9.70 -8.44
CA GLY A 85 -29.48 10.70 -8.69
C GLY A 85 -29.03 12.09 -8.26
N GLU A 86 -29.88 12.81 -7.52
CA GLU A 86 -29.60 14.17 -7.03
C GLU A 86 -28.80 14.22 -5.71
N ARG A 87 -28.36 13.07 -5.19
CA ARG A 87 -27.68 12.99 -3.89
C ARG A 87 -26.24 13.50 -3.96
N ASP A 88 -25.75 13.96 -2.82
CA ASP A 88 -24.36 14.37 -2.65
C ASP A 88 -23.41 13.16 -2.57
N LEU A 89 -22.12 13.45 -2.81
CA LEU A 89 -21.03 12.49 -2.65
C LEU A 89 -20.23 12.81 -1.39
N ILE A 90 -19.86 11.77 -0.66
CA ILE A 90 -18.96 11.79 0.49
C ILE A 90 -17.68 11.06 0.09
N TYR A 91 -16.53 11.62 0.48
CA TYR A 91 -15.24 10.97 0.28
C TYR A 91 -14.70 10.47 1.61
N ALA A 92 -14.25 9.22 1.64
CA ALA A 92 -13.65 8.61 2.82
C ALA A 92 -12.56 7.61 2.46
N PHE A 93 -11.68 7.32 3.41
CA PHE A 93 -10.56 6.40 3.26
C PHE A 93 -10.93 4.97 3.66
N HIS A 94 -10.38 4.01 2.94
CA HIS A 94 -10.37 2.60 3.29
C HIS A 94 -8.93 2.10 3.34
N GLY A 95 -8.51 1.63 4.52
CA GLY A 95 -7.24 0.98 4.69
C GLY A 95 -7.35 -0.54 4.52
N SER A 96 -6.40 -1.15 3.82
CA SER A 96 -6.33 -2.59 3.66
C SER A 96 -4.90 -3.05 3.43
N ARG A 97 -4.65 -4.35 3.60
CA ARG A 97 -3.38 -4.97 3.22
C ARG A 97 -3.20 -4.90 1.70
N LEU A 98 -1.95 -4.73 1.24
CA LEU A 98 -1.64 -4.49 -0.17
C LEU A 98 -2.16 -5.59 -1.10
N GLU A 99 -2.08 -6.85 -0.66
CA GLU A 99 -2.54 -8.03 -1.40
C GLU A 99 -4.05 -8.02 -1.71
N ASN A 100 -4.85 -7.25 -0.95
CA ASN A 100 -6.29 -7.16 -1.17
C ASN A 100 -6.65 -6.21 -2.33
N PHE A 101 -5.77 -5.28 -2.70
CA PHE A 101 -6.11 -4.21 -3.63
C PHE A 101 -6.40 -4.69 -5.05
N HIS A 102 -5.79 -5.80 -5.50
CA HIS A 102 -6.17 -6.42 -6.76
C HIS A 102 -7.66 -6.82 -6.76
N SER A 103 -8.10 -7.55 -5.72
CA SER A 103 -9.49 -7.96 -5.58
C SER A 103 -10.42 -6.75 -5.40
N ILE A 104 -10.04 -5.78 -4.57
CA ILE A 104 -10.82 -4.55 -4.31
C ILE A 104 -11.08 -3.79 -5.62
N LEU A 105 -10.09 -3.68 -6.51
CA LEU A 105 -10.24 -2.98 -7.78
C LEU A 105 -11.14 -3.73 -8.77
N HIS A 106 -11.03 -5.07 -8.84
CA HIS A 106 -11.81 -5.88 -9.79
C HIS A 106 -13.22 -6.23 -9.31
N HIS A 107 -13.45 -6.32 -8.00
CA HIS A 107 -14.70 -6.81 -7.43
C HIS A 107 -15.36 -5.83 -6.45
N GLY A 108 -14.73 -4.68 -6.21
CA GLY A 108 -15.20 -3.68 -5.25
C GLY A 108 -14.91 -4.05 -3.81
N LEU A 109 -15.36 -3.19 -2.89
CA LEU A 109 -15.26 -3.45 -1.46
C LEU A 109 -16.39 -4.40 -1.05
N HIS A 110 -16.05 -5.63 -0.68
CA HIS A 110 -17.05 -6.63 -0.29
C HIS A 110 -17.55 -6.42 1.14
N CYS A 111 -18.72 -5.78 1.29
CA CYS A 111 -19.37 -5.54 2.59
C CYS A 111 -19.52 -6.81 3.47
N HIS A 112 -19.73 -7.97 2.84
CA HIS A 112 -20.10 -9.24 3.50
C HIS A 112 -18.92 -10.11 3.97
N LEU A 113 -17.70 -9.76 3.59
CA LEU A 113 -16.49 -10.47 4.04
C LEU A 113 -15.99 -9.93 5.40
N ASN A 114 -16.52 -8.80 5.87
CA ASN A 114 -16.21 -8.18 7.15
C ASN A 114 -17.21 -8.60 8.24
N ARG A 115 -17.32 -9.90 8.52
CA ARG A 115 -18.30 -10.45 9.48
C ARG A 115 -17.96 -10.18 10.96
N THR A 116 -16.69 -9.89 11.26
CA THR A 116 -16.21 -9.62 12.63
C THR A 116 -16.00 -8.14 12.82
N SER A 117 -17.07 -7.39 13.06
CA SER A 117 -16.97 -5.95 13.23
C SER A 117 -17.85 -5.45 14.36
N LEU A 118 -17.23 -4.62 15.21
CA LEU A 118 -17.81 -4.11 16.44
C LEU A 118 -19.12 -3.33 16.18
N PHE A 119 -19.24 -2.69 15.02
CA PHE A 119 -20.38 -1.84 14.67
C PHE A 119 -21.32 -2.46 13.63
N GLY A 120 -21.24 -3.77 13.36
CA GLY A 120 -22.13 -4.48 12.43
C GLY A 120 -21.59 -4.64 11.00
N GLU A 121 -22.21 -5.52 10.23
CA GLU A 121 -21.74 -5.91 8.89
C GLU A 121 -21.71 -4.74 7.90
N GLY A 122 -20.62 -4.64 7.14
CA GLY A 122 -20.46 -3.61 6.12
C GLY A 122 -19.00 -3.30 5.78
N THR A 123 -18.83 -2.43 4.79
CA THR A 123 -17.53 -1.83 4.47
C THR A 123 -17.27 -0.66 5.39
N TYR A 124 -16.15 -0.76 6.13
CA TYR A 124 -15.69 0.27 7.05
C TYR A 124 -14.80 1.28 6.32
N LEU A 125 -15.19 2.54 6.42
CA LEU A 125 -14.48 3.68 5.86
C LEU A 125 -14.28 4.72 6.96
N THR A 126 -13.33 5.63 6.77
CA THR A 126 -13.06 6.70 7.74
C THR A 126 -12.74 8.02 7.06
N SER A 127 -13.16 9.14 7.64
CA SER A 127 -12.71 10.47 7.19
C SER A 127 -11.28 10.80 7.63
N ASP A 128 -10.65 9.98 8.48
CA ASP A 128 -9.31 10.22 9.02
C ASP A 128 -8.27 9.32 8.36
N LEU A 129 -7.41 9.91 7.53
CA LEU A 129 -6.35 9.19 6.84
C LEU A 129 -5.39 8.47 7.81
N SER A 130 -5.09 9.07 8.97
CA SER A 130 -4.19 8.49 9.97
C SER A 130 -4.70 7.14 10.45
N LEU A 131 -6.02 7.04 10.60
CA LEU A 131 -6.70 5.82 11.02
C LEU A 131 -6.70 4.77 9.90
N ALA A 132 -6.96 5.18 8.64
CA ALA A 132 -6.88 4.27 7.51
C ALA A 132 -5.46 3.69 7.30
N LEU A 133 -4.42 4.48 7.59
CA LEU A 133 -3.02 4.02 7.53
C LEU A 133 -2.72 2.91 8.53
N LEU A 134 -3.36 2.88 9.71
CA LEU A 134 -3.20 1.78 10.67
C LEU A 134 -3.66 0.43 10.11
N TYR A 135 -4.62 0.45 9.19
CA TYR A 135 -5.12 -0.75 8.50
C TYR A 135 -4.37 -1.05 7.19
N SER A 136 -3.35 -0.24 6.86
CA SER A 136 -2.61 -0.32 5.59
C SER A 136 -1.13 -0.58 5.85
N PRO A 137 -0.74 -1.74 6.39
CA PRO A 137 0.66 -2.04 6.68
C PRO A 137 1.48 -2.15 5.40
N HIS A 138 2.75 -1.74 5.49
CA HIS A 138 3.72 -1.97 4.42
C HIS A 138 3.88 -3.47 4.17
N SER A 139 3.77 -3.86 2.90
CA SER A 139 3.80 -5.25 2.46
C SER A 139 4.69 -5.39 1.23
N LEU A 140 5.22 -6.60 1.02
CA LEU A 140 6.03 -6.90 -0.15
C LEU A 140 5.14 -6.83 -1.41
N GLY A 141 5.49 -5.93 -2.31
CA GLY A 141 4.92 -5.84 -3.64
C GLY A 141 5.78 -6.56 -4.67
N TRP A 142 5.85 -5.99 -5.87
CA TRP A 142 6.67 -6.51 -6.94
C TRP A 142 8.12 -5.99 -6.83
N GLN A 143 9.10 -6.90 -6.81
CA GLN A 143 10.51 -6.56 -6.58
C GLN A 143 11.10 -5.61 -7.61
N GLN A 144 10.71 -5.74 -8.88
CA GLN A 144 11.18 -4.90 -9.99
C GLN A 144 10.24 -3.71 -10.27
N SER A 145 9.37 -3.37 -9.32
CA SER A 145 8.45 -2.24 -9.44
C SER A 145 9.19 -0.92 -9.44
N ALA A 146 8.80 -0.03 -10.36
CA ALA A 146 9.27 1.37 -10.37
C ALA A 146 8.82 2.17 -9.13
N LEU A 147 7.79 1.68 -8.41
CA LEU A 147 7.29 2.29 -7.17
C LEU A 147 8.08 1.86 -5.92
N GLY A 148 8.97 0.87 -6.06
CA GLY A 148 9.64 0.20 -4.95
C GLY A 148 8.98 -1.16 -4.60
N SER A 149 9.73 -1.99 -3.88
CA SER A 149 9.34 -3.38 -3.59
C SER A 149 8.54 -3.56 -2.30
N ILE A 150 8.43 -2.53 -1.47
CA ILE A 150 7.64 -2.54 -0.24
C ILE A 150 6.71 -1.33 -0.25
N LEU A 151 5.41 -1.60 -0.29
CA LEU A 151 4.36 -0.60 -0.49
C LEU A 151 3.28 -0.73 0.59
N SER A 152 2.70 0.40 0.96
CA SER A 152 1.41 0.51 1.62
C SER A 152 0.43 1.24 0.70
N CYS A 153 -0.85 0.89 0.75
CA CYS A 153 -1.87 1.47 -0.11
C CYS A 153 -3.14 1.78 0.69
N VAL A 154 -3.71 2.96 0.48
CA VAL A 154 -5.01 3.39 1.03
C VAL A 154 -5.93 3.74 -0.14
N ALA A 155 -7.16 3.23 -0.13
CA ALA A 155 -8.18 3.64 -1.10
C ALA A 155 -8.91 4.89 -0.61
N VAL A 156 -9.15 5.85 -1.51
CA VAL A 156 -10.13 6.92 -1.32
C VAL A 156 -11.38 6.51 -2.07
N CYS A 157 -12.51 6.46 -1.36
CA CYS A 157 -13.77 5.97 -1.88
C CYS A 157 -14.75 7.12 -2.10
N GLU A 158 -15.45 7.09 -3.23
CA GLU A 158 -16.64 7.88 -3.48
C GLU A 158 -17.86 7.14 -2.92
N ILE A 159 -18.61 7.80 -2.06
CA ILE A 159 -19.79 7.25 -1.39
C ILE A 159 -21.00 8.13 -1.73
N ILE A 160 -22.11 7.51 -2.14
CA ILE A 160 -23.40 8.22 -2.32
C ILE A 160 -24.01 8.45 -0.95
N ASP A 161 -24.38 9.70 -0.62
CA ASP A 161 -25.03 10.02 0.65
C ASP A 161 -26.45 9.46 0.71
N HIS A 162 -26.56 8.22 1.18
CA HIS A 162 -27.79 7.42 1.22
C HIS A 162 -28.10 6.95 2.66
N PRO A 163 -29.37 6.71 3.02
CA PRO A 163 -29.75 6.17 4.34
C PRO A 163 -29.07 4.84 4.72
N ASP A 164 -28.60 4.07 3.74
CA ASP A 164 -27.86 2.81 3.97
C ASP A 164 -26.38 3.01 4.35
N VAL A 165 -25.88 4.24 4.25
CA VAL A 165 -24.60 4.64 4.81
C VAL A 165 -24.81 5.06 6.25
N LYS A 166 -24.21 4.32 7.19
CA LYS A 166 -24.30 4.60 8.63
C LYS A 166 -23.11 5.43 9.08
N CYS A 167 -23.40 6.58 9.66
CA CYS A 167 -22.42 7.59 10.03
C CYS A 167 -23.05 8.61 10.97
N GLN A 168 -22.21 9.31 11.73
CA GLN A 168 -22.60 10.48 12.52
C GLN A 168 -22.03 11.73 11.83
N VAL A 169 -22.76 12.27 10.86
CA VAL A 169 -22.34 13.47 10.12
C VAL A 169 -22.82 14.71 10.88
N LYS A 170 -21.96 15.73 10.98
CA LYS A 170 -22.37 17.07 11.39
C LYS A 170 -23.17 17.69 10.25
N LYS A 171 -24.40 18.15 10.52
CA LYS A 171 -25.17 18.89 9.50
C LYS A 171 -24.38 20.12 9.05
N LYS A 172 -24.42 20.39 7.74
CA LYS A 172 -23.63 21.44 7.07
C LYS A 172 -23.85 22.84 7.69
N ASP A 173 -25.00 23.07 8.34
CA ASP A 173 -25.41 24.37 8.90
C ASP A 173 -25.83 24.33 10.38
N SER A 174 -25.52 23.26 11.13
CA SER A 174 -25.83 23.20 12.57
C SER A 174 -24.81 22.37 13.35
N ALA A 175 -24.48 22.80 14.58
CA ALA A 175 -23.65 22.02 15.49
C ALA A 175 -24.29 20.68 15.93
N GLU A 176 -25.54 20.45 15.55
CA GLU A 176 -26.29 19.23 15.83
C GLU A 176 -25.81 18.07 14.95
N ILE A 177 -25.43 16.96 15.59
CA ILE A 177 -25.01 15.72 14.94
C ILE A 177 -26.27 14.97 14.49
N ASP A 178 -26.36 14.63 13.21
CA ASP A 178 -27.47 13.80 12.73
C ASP A 178 -27.27 12.35 13.20
N ARG A 179 -27.89 12.01 14.34
CA ARG A 179 -27.83 10.66 14.93
C ARG A 179 -28.77 9.66 14.25
N LYS A 180 -29.60 10.09 13.29
CA LYS A 180 -30.60 9.21 12.64
C LYS A 180 -29.98 8.02 11.90
N ARG A 181 -28.71 8.13 11.49
CA ARG A 181 -27.95 7.09 10.79
C ARG A 181 -26.79 6.51 11.62
N ALA A 182 -26.77 6.76 12.93
CA ALA A 182 -25.63 6.41 13.77
C ALA A 182 -25.46 4.90 14.01
N ARG A 183 -26.51 4.08 13.82
CA ARG A 183 -26.49 2.67 14.22
C ARG A 183 -26.78 1.71 13.06
N VAL A 184 -25.93 0.69 12.95
CA VAL A 184 -26.13 -0.46 12.04
C VAL A 184 -27.03 -1.50 12.75
N ARG A 185 -27.85 -2.22 11.99
CA ARG A 185 -28.63 -3.35 12.53
C ARG A 185 -27.67 -4.40 13.09
N ASN A 186 -27.91 -4.88 14.31
CA ASN A 186 -27.08 -5.85 15.03
C ASN A 186 -25.67 -5.36 15.44
N SER A 187 -25.48 -4.04 15.59
CA SER A 187 -24.25 -3.50 16.20
C SER A 187 -24.15 -3.86 17.70
N GLU A 188 -23.11 -4.61 18.06
CA GLU A 188 -22.77 -4.97 19.45
C GLU A 188 -22.08 -3.81 20.18
N GLY A 189 -21.30 -3.00 19.48
CA GLY A 189 -20.54 -1.86 20.02
C GLY A 189 -21.27 -0.52 20.07
N GLY A 190 -22.57 -0.50 19.78
CA GLY A 190 -23.40 0.71 19.84
C GLY A 190 -23.34 1.56 18.56
N ASP A 191 -23.25 2.87 18.70
CA ASP A 191 -23.26 3.80 17.57
C ASP A 191 -21.90 3.85 16.85
N VAL A 192 -21.91 3.96 15.52
CA VAL A 192 -20.71 4.15 14.68
C VAL A 192 -20.04 5.48 15.08
N PRO A 193 -18.74 5.51 15.42
CA PRO A 193 -18.08 6.74 15.84
C PRO A 193 -18.03 7.79 14.71
N GLN A 194 -17.92 9.08 15.07
CA GLN A 194 -18.03 10.21 14.12
C GLN A 194 -17.08 10.17 12.93
N LYS A 195 -15.90 9.56 13.09
CA LYS A 195 -14.89 9.46 12.03
C LYS A 195 -15.10 8.26 11.10
N TYR A 196 -16.10 7.42 11.35
CA TYR A 196 -16.34 6.21 10.58
C TYR A 196 -17.63 6.28 9.76
N PHE A 197 -17.60 5.60 8.62
CA PHE A 197 -18.77 5.31 7.81
C PHE A 197 -18.85 3.79 7.64
N VAL A 198 -20.03 3.23 7.83
CA VAL A 198 -20.32 1.82 7.52
C VAL A 198 -21.29 1.80 6.35
N VAL A 199 -20.81 1.33 5.21
CA VAL A 199 -21.63 1.15 4.00
C VAL A 199 -22.09 -0.30 3.97
N THR A 200 -23.40 -0.54 3.89
CA THR A 200 -23.95 -1.90 3.83
C THR A 200 -24.27 -2.36 2.41
N ASN A 201 -24.43 -1.42 1.47
CA ASN A 201 -24.71 -1.70 0.07
C ASN A 201 -23.51 -1.31 -0.82
N ASN A 202 -22.90 -2.32 -1.46
CA ASN A 202 -21.74 -2.15 -2.34
C ASN A 202 -22.00 -1.19 -3.52
N GLN A 203 -23.26 -1.00 -3.95
CA GLN A 203 -23.57 -0.09 -5.07
C GLN A 203 -23.41 1.39 -4.72
N LEU A 204 -23.34 1.70 -3.42
CA LEU A 204 -23.22 3.07 -2.93
C LEU A 204 -21.78 3.54 -2.78
N VAL A 205 -20.80 2.66 -2.98
CA VAL A 205 -19.39 2.96 -2.77
C VAL A 205 -18.54 2.43 -3.93
N ARG A 206 -17.59 3.24 -4.39
CA ARG A 206 -16.55 2.80 -5.32
C ARG A 206 -15.21 3.42 -4.97
N VAL A 207 -14.12 2.73 -5.29
CA VAL A 207 -12.77 3.29 -5.14
C VAL A 207 -12.57 4.34 -6.22
N LYS A 208 -12.15 5.55 -5.85
CA LYS A 208 -11.88 6.65 -6.78
C LYS A 208 -10.39 6.97 -6.90
N TYR A 209 -9.67 6.95 -5.78
CA TYR A 209 -8.22 7.19 -5.78
C TYR A 209 -7.48 6.13 -4.97
N LEU A 210 -6.18 5.97 -5.26
CA LEU A 210 -5.25 5.13 -4.51
C LEU A 210 -4.08 6.00 -4.04
N LEU A 211 -3.88 6.06 -2.72
CA LEU A 211 -2.73 6.68 -2.09
C LEU A 211 -1.70 5.60 -1.84
N VAL A 212 -0.53 5.68 -2.49
CA VAL A 212 0.53 4.67 -2.37
C VAL A 212 1.74 5.27 -1.66
N TYR A 213 2.17 4.58 -0.61
CA TYR A 213 3.31 4.92 0.22
C TYR A 213 4.41 3.89 -0.04
N ALA A 214 5.54 4.35 -0.55
CA ALA A 214 6.69 3.50 -0.78
C ALA A 214 7.59 3.58 0.45
N GLN A 215 7.90 2.41 1.02
CA GLN A 215 8.93 2.39 2.04
C GLN A 215 10.24 2.76 1.36
N LYS A 216 10.76 3.95 1.69
CA LYS A 216 12.10 4.36 1.30
C LYS A 216 13.06 3.35 1.92
N GLN A 217 13.43 2.36 1.12
CA GLN A 217 14.62 1.59 1.43
C GLN A 217 15.72 2.61 1.41
N HIS A 218 16.27 2.95 2.59
CA HIS A 218 17.66 3.32 2.63
C HIS A 218 18.35 2.14 1.97
N ARG A 219 18.61 2.27 0.67
CA ARG A 219 19.66 1.53 0.01
C ARG A 219 20.87 1.90 0.86
N ARG A 220 21.16 1.09 1.88
CA ARG A 220 22.54 0.84 2.21
C ARG A 220 23.11 0.57 0.83
N PRO A 221 24.10 1.37 0.35
CA PRO A 221 24.80 0.96 -0.86
C PRO A 221 25.08 -0.51 -0.62
N SER A 222 24.84 -1.36 -1.62
CA SER A 222 25.31 -2.73 -1.56
C SER A 222 26.77 -2.59 -1.15
N SER A 223 27.03 -2.75 0.15
CA SER A 223 28.34 -2.99 0.65
C SER A 223 28.60 -4.23 -0.16
N GLN A 224 29.51 -4.10 -1.12
CA GLN A 224 30.41 -5.19 -1.36
C GLN A 224 30.80 -5.59 0.05
N THR A 225 30.10 -6.58 0.59
CA THR A 225 30.41 -7.14 1.88
C THR A 225 31.73 -7.75 1.55
N SER A 226 32.80 -7.00 1.81
CA SER A 226 34.14 -7.49 1.61
C SER A 226 34.14 -8.85 2.29
N TRP A 227 34.64 -9.88 1.61
CA TRP A 227 34.58 -11.26 2.05
C TRP A 227 34.89 -11.43 3.56
N PHE A 228 35.72 -10.53 4.10
CA PHE A 228 36.01 -10.31 5.51
C PHE A 228 34.79 -10.16 6.45
N TYR A 229 33.71 -9.49 6.06
CA TYR A 229 32.51 -9.32 6.88
C TYR A 229 31.61 -10.57 6.92
N THR A 230 31.61 -11.36 5.86
CA THR A 230 30.85 -12.61 5.78
C THR A 230 31.59 -13.75 6.49
N HIS A 231 32.92 -13.72 6.49
CA HIS A 231 33.78 -14.74 7.11
C HIS A 231 34.54 -14.24 8.34
N ARG A 232 33.89 -13.41 9.17
CA ARG A 232 34.48 -12.80 10.39
C ARG A 232 35.23 -13.81 11.27
N PHE A 233 34.69 -15.01 11.42
CA PHE A 233 35.32 -16.06 12.22
C PHE A 233 36.63 -16.56 11.59
N ALA A 234 36.63 -16.86 10.29
CA ALA A 234 37.83 -17.32 9.58
C ALA A 234 38.92 -16.24 9.53
N THR A 235 38.54 -14.97 9.38
CA THR A 235 39.49 -13.86 9.40
C THR A 235 40.10 -13.64 10.79
N MET A 236 39.31 -13.78 11.86
CA MET A 236 39.82 -13.70 13.24
C MET A 236 40.76 -14.88 13.55
N LEU A 237 40.43 -16.09 13.07
CA LEU A 237 41.27 -17.26 13.24
C LEU A 237 42.60 -17.12 12.49
N LEU A 238 42.59 -16.59 11.26
CA LEU A 238 43.80 -16.35 10.48
C LEU A 238 44.70 -15.29 11.13
N LEU A 239 44.13 -14.18 11.59
CA LEU A 239 44.86 -13.13 12.32
C LEU A 239 45.49 -13.66 13.60
N TYR A 240 44.76 -14.49 14.34
CA TYR A 240 45.27 -15.14 15.55
C TYR A 240 46.44 -16.09 15.25
N LEU A 241 46.35 -16.86 14.16
CA LEU A 241 47.42 -17.77 13.74
C LEU A 241 48.68 -16.99 13.33
N LEU A 242 48.53 -15.87 12.61
CA LEU A 242 49.63 -14.98 12.26
C LEU A 242 50.29 -14.36 13.49
N LEU A 243 49.51 -13.96 14.50
CA LEU A 243 50.02 -13.47 15.77
C LEU A 243 50.88 -14.53 16.48
N LEU A 244 50.40 -15.77 16.54
CA LEU A 244 51.16 -16.88 17.13
C LEU A 244 52.47 -17.17 16.37
N ILE A 245 52.44 -17.10 15.04
CA ILE A 245 53.64 -17.24 14.21
C ILE A 245 54.62 -16.10 14.47
N ALA A 246 54.15 -14.86 14.57
CA ALA A 246 54.99 -13.70 14.86
C ALA A 246 55.66 -13.81 16.24
N ILE A 247 54.89 -14.18 17.28
CA ILE A 247 55.42 -14.43 18.63
C ILE A 247 56.41 -15.59 18.62
N GLY A 248 56.10 -16.67 17.89
CA GLY A 248 56.99 -17.82 17.73
C GLY A 248 58.31 -17.47 17.03
N ALA A 249 58.25 -16.66 15.97
CA ALA A 249 59.42 -16.17 15.25
C ALA A 249 60.26 -15.25 16.14
N SER A 250 59.63 -14.28 16.82
CA SER A 250 60.30 -13.34 17.73
C SER A 250 60.94 -14.02 18.94
N ASN A 251 60.43 -15.17 19.39
CA ASN A 251 61.01 -15.95 20.48
C ASN A 251 61.96 -17.05 20.00
N SER A 252 62.14 -17.24 18.69
CA SER A 252 63.06 -18.23 18.16
C SER A 252 64.49 -17.68 18.04
N PRO A 253 65.50 -18.35 18.64
CA PRO A 253 66.89 -17.87 18.60
C PRO A 253 67.47 -17.86 17.17
N THR A 254 66.94 -18.70 16.27
CA THR A 254 67.32 -18.76 14.85
C THR A 254 66.87 -17.54 14.03
N PHE A 255 65.69 -16.98 14.31
CA PHE A 255 65.20 -15.79 13.62
C PHE A 255 65.88 -14.51 14.12
N ILE A 256 66.11 -14.40 15.44
CA ILE A 256 66.89 -13.30 16.04
C ILE A 256 68.32 -13.29 15.48
N TYR A 257 68.94 -14.46 15.30
CA TYR A 257 70.28 -14.58 14.72
C TYR A 257 70.37 -14.09 13.27
N TYR A 258 69.34 -14.33 12.45
CA TYR A 258 69.28 -13.86 11.06
C TYR A 258 68.90 -12.38 10.93
N TRP A 259 68.13 -11.83 11.89
CA TRP A 259 67.70 -10.43 11.86
C TRP A 259 68.77 -9.44 12.36
N HIS A 260 69.71 -9.91 13.21
CA HIS A 260 70.81 -9.11 13.74
C HIS A 260 72.13 -9.21 12.93
N ARG A 261 72.08 -9.75 11.71
CA ARG A 261 73.20 -9.78 10.75
C ARG A 261 72.89 -8.91 9.55
#